data_AF-A0A7V5KTH3-F1
#
_entry.id   AF-A0A7V5KTH3-F1
#
_cell.length_a   1.000
_cell.length_b   1.000
_cell.length_c   1.000
_cell.angle_alpha   90.00
_cell.angle_beta   90.00
_cell.angle_gamma   90.00
#
_symmetry.space_group_name_H-M   'P 1'
#
loop_
_entity.id
_entity.type
_entity.pdbx_description
1 polymer ?
#
loop_
_entity_poly.entity_id
_entity_poly.type
_entity_poly.pdbx_seq_one_letter_code
_entity_poly.pdbx_strand_id
1 'polypeptide(L)'
;MNTFPSEQHAYNELDQDIHTRFRNALVQNLKNPFLWPFLVKAAWNQYRAAGRRRSWEKKGLHVPAFMIVSVTAKCNLRCAGCYSNAKHNSRGDEMDLA
;
A
#
# COMPACT_ATOMS: atom_id res chain seq x y z
N MET A 1 3.12 -11.92 -18.65
CA MET A 1 4.45 -11.99 -17.99
C MET A 1 4.22 -12.62 -16.62
N ASN A 2 4.89 -13.74 -16.36
CA ASN A 2 4.58 -14.66 -15.26
C ASN A 2 4.97 -14.05 -13.90
N THR A 3 3.99 -13.82 -13.03
CA THR A 3 4.23 -13.54 -11.61
C THR A 3 4.66 -14.85 -10.93
N PHE A 4 5.73 -14.78 -10.13
CA PHE A 4 6.28 -15.95 -9.44
C PHE A 4 5.25 -16.49 -8.42
N PRO A 5 5.08 -17.83 -8.28
CA PRO A 5 4.01 -18.43 -7.46
C PRO A 5 3.99 -18.00 -5.99
N SER A 6 5.13 -17.62 -5.42
CA SER A 6 5.27 -17.17 -4.03
C SER A 6 4.76 -15.74 -3.78
N GLU A 7 4.78 -14.87 -4.80
CA GLU A 7 4.36 -13.47 -4.64
C GLU A 7 2.83 -13.34 -4.59
N GLN A 8 2.11 -14.12 -5.40
CA GLN A 8 0.63 -14.12 -5.43
C GLN A 8 0.00 -14.50 -4.08
N HIS A 9 0.62 -15.45 -3.35
CA HIS A 9 0.17 -15.86 -2.02
C HIS A 9 0.32 -14.73 -0.99
N ALA A 10 1.47 -14.04 -0.97
CA ALA A 10 1.70 -12.90 -0.08
C ALA A 10 0.75 -11.73 -0.35
N TYR A 11 0.34 -11.52 -1.62
CA TYR A 11 -0.59 -10.44 -1.98
C TYR A 11 -2.03 -10.72 -1.55
N ASN A 12 -2.48 -11.97 -1.69
CA ASN A 12 -3.83 -12.34 -1.25
C ASN A 12 -3.95 -12.26 0.27
N GLU A 13 -2.89 -12.64 1.00
CA GLU A 13 -2.80 -12.48 2.45
C GLU A 13 -2.86 -10.99 2.84
N LEU A 14 -2.12 -10.14 2.12
CA LEU A 14 -2.10 -8.69 2.38
C LEU A 14 -3.45 -8.00 2.09
N ASP A 15 -4.13 -8.32 0.99
CA ASP A 15 -5.45 -7.75 0.67
C ASP A 15 -6.50 -8.22 1.70
N GLN A 16 -6.46 -9.50 2.11
CA GLN A 16 -7.33 -10.04 3.16
C GLN A 16 -7.07 -9.40 4.54
N ASP A 17 -5.80 -9.17 4.89
CA ASP A 17 -5.41 -8.49 6.13
C ASP A 17 -5.87 -7.04 6.14
N ILE A 18 -5.71 -6.31 5.03
CA ILE A 18 -6.21 -4.94 4.88
C ILE A 18 -7.72 -4.91 5.13
N HIS A 19 -8.47 -5.82 4.50
CA HIS A 19 -9.92 -5.90 4.66
C HIS A 19 -10.34 -6.22 6.11
N THR A 20 -9.66 -7.17 6.75
CA THR A 20 -9.99 -7.62 8.12
C THR A 20 -9.68 -6.53 9.15
N ARG A 21 -8.53 -5.87 9.03
CA ARG A 21 -8.15 -4.76 9.93
C ARG A 21 -9.03 -3.53 9.74
N PHE A 22 -9.35 -3.15 8.49
CA PHE A 22 -10.28 -2.05 8.25
C PHE A 22 -11.67 -2.35 8.80
N ARG A 23 -12.18 -3.58 8.63
CA ARG A 23 -13.48 -3.99 9.16
C ARG A 23 -13.54 -3.87 10.67
N ASN A 24 -12.50 -4.34 11.37
CA ASN A 24 -12.43 -4.27 12.83
C ASN A 24 -12.30 -2.83 13.34
N ALA A 25 -11.51 -1.99 12.66
CA ALA A 25 -11.39 -0.57 12.97
C ALA A 25 -12.71 0.19 12.75
N LEU A 26 -13.48 -0.19 11.71
CA LEU A 26 -14.81 0.36 11.45
C LEU A 26 -15.78 0.01 12.58
N VAL A 27 -15.82 -1.27 12.98
CA VAL A 27 -16.70 -1.79 14.04
C VAL A 27 -16.42 -1.14 15.40
N GLN A 28 -15.16 -0.83 15.69
CA GLN A 28 -14.81 -0.11 16.93
C GLN A 28 -15.19 1.38 16.89
N ASN A 29 -15.03 2.05 15.75
CA ASN A 29 -15.37 3.48 15.61
C ASN A 29 -16.87 3.75 15.35
N LEU A 30 -17.66 2.69 15.12
CA LEU A 30 -19.10 2.72 14.88
C LEU A 30 -19.92 3.34 16.03
N LYS A 31 -19.34 3.44 17.24
CA LYS A 31 -19.95 4.09 18.41
C LYS A 31 -19.97 5.62 18.36
N ASN A 32 -19.26 6.26 17.43
CA ASN A 32 -19.26 7.71 17.29
C ASN A 32 -20.10 8.16 16.08
N PRO A 33 -21.38 8.58 16.28
CA PRO A 33 -22.30 8.92 15.20
C PRO A 33 -21.79 10.05 14.28
N PHE A 34 -20.91 10.92 14.77
CA PHE A 34 -20.33 12.00 13.99
C PHE A 34 -19.36 11.52 12.89
N LEU A 35 -18.73 10.35 13.08
CA LEU A 35 -17.75 9.80 12.13
C LEU A 35 -18.37 8.92 11.04
N TRP A 36 -19.66 8.58 11.15
CA TRP A 36 -20.36 7.71 10.20
C TRP A 36 -20.25 8.14 8.73
N PRO A 37 -20.50 9.40 8.33
CA PRO A 37 -20.41 9.77 6.92
C PRO A 37 -18.99 9.59 6.38
N PHE A 38 -17.96 9.83 7.21
CA PHE A 38 -16.56 9.58 6.85
C PHE A 38 -16.27 8.08 6.71
N LEU A 39 -16.71 7.27 7.67
CA LEU A 39 -16.50 5.82 7.67
C LEU A 39 -17.19 5.13 6.50
N VAL A 40 -18.44 5.49 6.20
CA VAL A 40 -19.19 4.95 5.05
C VAL A 40 -18.51 5.32 3.74
N LYS A 41 -18.08 6.58 3.58
CA LYS A 41 -17.35 7.04 2.40
C LYS A 41 -16.00 6.30 2.25
N ALA A 42 -15.27 6.12 3.35
CA ALA A 42 -14.02 5.37 3.35
C ALA A 42 -14.24 3.91 2.95
N ALA A 43 -15.22 3.23 3.54
CA ALA A 43 -15.56 1.84 3.21
C ALA A 43 -15.95 1.68 1.73
N TRP A 44 -16.75 2.60 1.19
CA TRP A 44 -17.14 2.61 -0.22
C TRP A 44 -15.93 2.78 -1.14
N ASN A 45 -15.01 3.70 -0.81
CA ASN A 45 -13.80 3.91 -1.59
C ASN A 45 -12.89 2.67 -1.57
N GLN A 46 -12.75 2.02 -0.42
CA GLN A 46 -12.00 0.76 -0.32
C GLN A 46 -12.62 -0.36 -1.15
N TYR A 47 -13.95 -0.50 -1.13
CA TYR A 47 -14.66 -1.46 -1.97
C TYR A 47 -14.41 -1.22 -3.46
N ARG A 48 -14.51 0.04 -3.92
CA ARG A 48 -14.22 0.40 -5.32
C ARG A 48 -12.76 0.16 -5.70
N ALA A 49 -11.82 0.45 -4.80
CA ALA A 49 -10.40 0.23 -5.03
C ALA A 49 -10.08 -1.28 -5.17
N ALA A 50 -10.63 -2.12 -4.29
CA ALA A 50 -10.50 -3.57 -4.38
C ALA A 50 -11.08 -4.12 -5.69
N GLY A 51 -12.26 -3.64 -6.10
CA GLY A 51 -12.87 -4.01 -7.38
C GLY A 51 -12.01 -3.63 -8.59
N ARG A 52 -11.38 -2.45 -8.56
CA ARG A 52 -10.42 -2.02 -9.59
C ARG A 52 -9.20 -2.93 -9.64
N ARG A 53 -8.58 -3.25 -8.50
CA ARG A 53 -7.42 -4.16 -8.44
C ARG A 53 -7.74 -5.52 -9.04
N ARG A 54 -8.87 -6.13 -8.67
CA ARG A 54 -9.34 -7.41 -9.25
C ARG A 54 -9.59 -7.34 -10.75
N SER A 55 -10.09 -6.21 -11.26
CA SER A 55 -10.32 -6.02 -12.71
C SER A 55 -9.00 -5.95 -13.48
N TRP A 56 -7.99 -5.26 -12.94
CA TRP A 56 -6.65 -5.21 -13.54
C TRP A 56 -5.91 -6.54 -13.46
N GLU A 57 -6.08 -7.27 -12.35
CA GLU A 57 -5.51 -8.61 -12.18
C GLU A 57 -6.02 -9.58 -13.26
N LYS A 58 -7.31 -9.53 -13.59
CA LYS A 58 -7.88 -10.31 -14.72
C LYS A 58 -7.26 -9.97 -16.08
N LYS A 59 -6.73 -8.75 -16.25
CA LYS A 59 -6.01 -8.31 -17.45
C LYS A 59 -4.52 -8.67 -17.41
N GLY A 60 -4.07 -9.40 -16.39
CA GLY A 60 -2.67 -9.76 -16.18
C GLY A 60 -1.82 -8.62 -15.61
N LEU A 61 -2.42 -7.51 -15.17
CA LEU A 61 -1.72 -6.40 -14.53
C LEU A 61 -2.01 -6.39 -13.02
N HIS A 62 -1.00 -6.71 -12.23
CA HIS A 62 -1.12 -6.67 -10.78
C HIS A 62 -0.93 -5.24 -10.26
N VAL A 63 -1.85 -4.76 -9.41
CA VAL A 63 -1.82 -3.40 -8.84
C VAL A 63 -1.85 -3.50 -7.31
N PRO A 64 -0.80 -3.03 -6.60
CA PRO A 64 -0.71 -3.15 -5.15
C PRO A 64 -1.73 -2.23 -4.45
N ALA A 65 -2.14 -2.61 -3.23
CA ALA A 65 -3.08 -1.84 -2.42
C ALA A 65 -2.50 -0.55 -1.86
N PHE A 66 -1.18 -0.50 -1.65
CA PHE A 66 -0.43 0.68 -1.28
C PHE A 66 0.92 0.70 -2.01
N MET A 67 1.44 1.90 -2.24
CA MET A 67 2.73 2.12 -2.88
C MET A 67 3.55 3.04 -2.00
N ILE A 68 4.79 2.64 -1.74
CA ILE A 68 5.77 3.46 -1.01
C ILE A 68 6.77 3.94 -2.05
N VAL A 69 6.94 5.26 -2.15
CA VAL A 69 7.90 5.90 -3.04
C VAL A 69 8.82 6.77 -2.21
N SER A 70 10.11 6.49 -2.26
CA SER A 70 11.14 7.38 -1.71
C SER A 70 11.42 8.47 -2.72
N VAL A 71 10.99 9.70 -2.42
CA VAL A 71 11.18 10.85 -3.33
C VAL A 71 12.66 11.25 -3.40
N THR A 72 13.36 11.17 -2.28
CA THR A 72 14.81 11.37 -2.20
C THR A 72 15.40 10.36 -1.24
N ALA A 73 16.63 9.98 -1.52
CA ALA A 73 17.44 9.17 -0.65
C ALA A 73 18.61 9.98 -0.05
N LYS A 74 18.71 11.27 -0.37
CA LYS A 74 19.58 12.23 0.33
C LYS A 74 19.09 12.39 1.77
N CYS A 75 19.89 11.91 2.71
CA CYS A 75 19.66 12.09 4.14
C CYS A 75 20.96 12.53 4.82
N ASN A 76 20.90 13.56 5.66
CA ASN A 76 22.04 14.07 6.42
C ASN A 76 22.29 13.32 7.74
N LEU A 77 21.54 12.25 8.01
CA LEU A 77 21.61 11.48 9.25
C LEU A 77 22.27 10.11 9.02
N ARG A 78 22.84 9.55 10.09
CA ARG A 78 23.47 8.21 10.11
C ARG A 78 22.78 7.30 11.13
N CYS A 79 21.49 7.06 10.91
CA CYS A 79 20.68 6.25 11.83
C CYS A 79 21.13 4.79 11.86
N ALA A 80 21.29 4.22 13.05
CA ALA A 80 21.50 2.79 13.22
C ALA A 80 20.28 2.02 12.70
N GLY A 81 20.48 1.04 11.82
CA GLY A 81 19.38 0.24 11.23
C GLY A 81 18.64 0.90 10.06
N CYS A 82 19.18 1.96 9.44
CA CYS A 82 18.55 2.57 8.28
C CYS A 82 18.60 1.64 7.06
N TYR A 83 17.44 1.09 6.66
CA TYR A 83 17.33 0.21 5.49
C TYR A 83 17.68 0.95 4.18
N SER A 84 17.44 2.26 4.11
CA SER A 84 17.75 3.08 2.93
C SER A 84 19.26 3.29 2.78
N ASN A 85 19.97 3.57 3.89
CA ASN A 85 21.43 3.67 3.89
C ASN A 85 22.13 2.34 3.63
N ALA A 86 21.60 1.23 4.15
CA ALA A 86 22.18 -0.09 3.94
C ALA A 86 22.12 -0.57 2.48
N LYS A 87 21.23 0.02 1.65
CA LYS A 87 21.03 -0.35 0.24
C LYS A 87 21.69 0.60 -0.76
N HIS A 88 22.44 1.61 -0.31
CA HIS A 88 23.01 2.69 -1.13
C HIS A 88 24.27 2.32 -1.94
N ASN A 89 24.23 1.22 -2.70
CA ASN A 89 25.34 0.85 -3.61
C ASN A 89 25.21 1.41 -5.03
N SER A 90 24.08 2.02 -5.39
CA SER A 90 23.87 2.62 -6.71
C SER A 90 23.12 3.94 -6.58
N ARG A 91 23.85 5.05 -6.61
CA ARG A 91 23.30 6.39 -6.82
C ARG A 91 22.88 6.47 -8.29
N GLY A 92 21.68 5.98 -8.60
CA GLY A 92 21.02 6.44 -9.82
C GLY A 92 20.72 7.92 -9.65
N ASP A 93 20.85 8.69 -10.73
CA ASP A 93 20.46 10.11 -10.71
C ASP A 93 19.05 10.21 -10.15
N GLU A 94 18.92 10.86 -8.99
CA GLU A 94 17.62 11.25 -8.48
C GLU A 94 16.98 12.18 -9.54
N MET A 95 15.65 12.30 -9.57
CA MET A 95 15.00 13.31 -10.41
C MET A 95 15.50 14.70 -9.97
N ASP A 96 16.60 15.14 -10.56
CA ASP A 96 17.08 16.50 -10.48
C ASP A 96 16.04 17.32 -11.24
N LEU A 97 15.35 18.18 -10.51
CA LEU A 97 14.49 19.22 -11.07
C LEU A 97 15.42 20.22 -11.78
N ALA A 98 15.85 19.86 -12.99
CA ALA A 98 16.38 20.80 -13.97
C ALA A 98 15.24 21.61 -14.59
#